data_AF-A0A9E5NLS0-F1
#
_entry.id   AF-A0A9E5NLS0-F1
#
_cell.length_a   1.000
_cell.length_b   1.000
_cell.length_c   1.000
_cell.angle_alpha   90.00
_cell.angle_beta   90.00
_cell.angle_gamma   90.00
#
_symmetry.space_group_name_H-M   'P 1'
#
loop_
_entity.id
_entity.type
_entity.pdbx_description
1 polymer ?
#
loop_
_entity_poly.entity_id
_entity_poly.type
_entity_poly.pdbx_seq_one_letter_code
_entity_poly.pdbx_strand_id
1 'polypeptide(L)'
;EGCTQSGLEKRIAIGEAPLFITTDSGIDPAVDPEDIDLWGYWYGSSERPDVRVREIISEDGMGTAYWRFNDTYGYQIGEPADGDQPGDLKWEFGGVVFRTITETNPLSEYAIYSSLWVLLPHNDQVGARVTPPFRGAGALDGGPIMTLLGQEIDMLFLPKGVRPGNVLEVGDVVAFSGHVGPPLDSQVSVTITSPIQHDVHTRNLRANKIGWVYDPSFDFVADEPGRWTVDVHVLHDRPYPPTGVIPASHNTGTVLGTTGRYEFYVVEPGSPRLLVDSPQPGFIVWPIGEVEPVHIQGIAPPGTTAVHYTFHDKGVVMGQGSVTPDAGGEFTVTYDAWALRQDFSMLSLTAHEGRWEGLADEVAINLLAVGGPEPQGNTVTLIGEEVFVVNDLNPESYVPVVQRGWAASP
;
A
#
# COMPACT_ATOMS: atom_id res chain seq x y z
N GLU A 1 -15.84 -6.00 -35.52
CA GLU A 1 -14.94 -6.76 -36.42
C GLU A 1 -14.37 -8.03 -35.77
N GLY A 2 -14.09 -8.05 -34.45
CA GLY A 2 -13.52 -9.22 -33.75
C GLY A 2 -14.39 -10.48 -33.60
N CYS A 3 -15.73 -10.38 -33.68
CA CYS A 3 -16.65 -11.52 -33.50
C CYS A 3 -17.19 -12.11 -34.81
N THR A 4 -16.47 -11.96 -35.92
CA THR A 4 -16.80 -12.63 -37.19
C THR A 4 -15.71 -13.63 -37.53
N GLN A 5 -16.03 -14.70 -38.26
CA GLN A 5 -15.02 -15.67 -38.74
C GLN A 5 -13.88 -14.97 -39.48
N SER A 6 -14.20 -13.99 -40.34
CA SER A 6 -13.19 -13.18 -41.04
C SER A 6 -12.34 -12.33 -40.09
N GLY A 7 -12.90 -11.88 -38.97
CA GLY A 7 -12.16 -11.17 -37.91
C GLY A 7 -11.20 -12.08 -37.15
N LEU A 8 -11.65 -13.28 -36.80
CA LEU A 8 -10.83 -14.31 -36.16
C LEU A 8 -9.65 -14.71 -37.04
N GLU A 9 -9.90 -15.02 -38.31
CA GLU A 9 -8.85 -15.38 -39.28
C GLU A 9 -7.81 -14.27 -39.44
N LYS A 10 -8.22 -12.99 -39.45
CA LYS A 10 -7.30 -11.85 -39.50
C LYS A 10 -6.40 -11.74 -38.27
N ARG A 11 -6.94 -11.99 -37.07
CA ARG A 11 -6.19 -11.92 -35.81
C ARG A 11 -5.19 -13.07 -35.70
N ILE A 12 -5.61 -14.28 -36.06
CA ILE A 12 -4.72 -15.44 -36.15
C ILE A 12 -3.60 -15.18 -37.16
N ALA A 13 -3.90 -14.56 -38.31
CA ALA A 13 -2.91 -14.25 -39.35
C ALA A 13 -1.80 -13.28 -38.90
N ILE A 14 -2.04 -12.46 -37.85
CA ILE A 14 -1.03 -11.59 -37.25
C ILE A 14 -0.43 -12.17 -35.95
N GLY A 15 -0.77 -13.40 -35.59
CA GLY A 15 -0.27 -14.08 -34.39
C GLY A 15 -0.97 -13.69 -33.09
N GLU A 16 -2.15 -13.08 -33.15
CA GLU A 16 -2.98 -12.83 -31.97
C GLU A 16 -3.82 -14.06 -31.63
N ALA A 17 -3.83 -14.44 -30.35
CA ALA A 17 -4.77 -15.40 -29.77
C ALA A 17 -5.96 -14.63 -29.18
N PRO A 18 -7.17 -14.74 -29.76
CA PRO A 18 -8.34 -14.13 -29.18
C PRO A 18 -8.75 -14.84 -27.89
N LEU A 19 -9.26 -14.08 -26.93
CA LEU A 19 -9.76 -14.58 -25.65
C LEU A 19 -11.27 -14.77 -25.74
N PHE A 20 -11.69 -16.03 -25.68
CA PHE A 20 -13.08 -16.47 -25.57
C PHE A 20 -13.12 -17.85 -24.91
N ILE A 21 -14.25 -18.18 -24.30
CA ILE A 21 -14.54 -19.50 -23.73
C ILE A 21 -15.36 -20.31 -24.76
N THR A 22 -15.02 -21.59 -24.93
CA THR A 22 -15.82 -22.52 -25.73
C THR A 22 -16.20 -23.75 -24.93
N THR A 23 -17.18 -24.49 -25.45
CA THR A 23 -17.57 -25.81 -24.97
C THR A 23 -17.49 -26.80 -26.11
N ASP A 24 -17.25 -28.07 -25.80
CA ASP A 24 -17.17 -29.15 -26.79
C ASP A 24 -18.50 -29.32 -27.54
N SER A 25 -19.64 -29.16 -26.86
CA SER A 25 -20.98 -29.29 -27.44
C SER A 25 -21.48 -28.04 -28.15
N GLY A 26 -20.83 -26.89 -27.94
CA GLY A 26 -21.31 -25.57 -28.38
C GLY A 26 -22.49 -25.02 -27.56
N ILE A 27 -22.86 -25.68 -26.45
CA ILE A 27 -23.80 -25.13 -25.46
C ILE A 27 -23.12 -23.98 -24.72
N ASP A 28 -23.87 -22.94 -24.36
CA ASP A 28 -23.31 -21.79 -23.64
C ASP A 28 -22.58 -22.23 -22.34
N PRO A 29 -21.34 -21.78 -22.10
CA PRO A 29 -20.55 -22.19 -20.94
C PRO A 29 -21.17 -21.78 -19.59
N ALA A 30 -22.08 -20.79 -19.55
CA ALA A 30 -22.84 -20.46 -18.35
C ALA A 30 -23.98 -21.45 -18.06
N VAL A 31 -24.40 -22.23 -19.08
CA VAL A 31 -25.45 -23.26 -18.97
C VAL A 31 -24.83 -24.62 -18.65
N ASP A 32 -23.69 -24.96 -19.28
CA ASP A 32 -22.98 -26.22 -19.04
C ASP A 32 -21.47 -25.98 -18.83
N PRO A 33 -21.05 -25.55 -17.61
CA PRO A 33 -19.67 -25.20 -17.33
C PRO A 33 -18.71 -26.40 -17.29
N GLU A 34 -19.23 -27.62 -17.14
CA GLU A 34 -18.42 -28.85 -17.13
C GLU A 34 -18.00 -29.27 -18.54
N ASP A 35 -18.68 -28.75 -19.57
CA ASP A 35 -18.42 -29.03 -21.00
C ASP A 35 -17.40 -28.06 -21.62
N ILE A 36 -16.79 -27.18 -20.82
CA ILE A 36 -15.82 -26.18 -21.30
C ILE A 36 -14.52 -26.85 -21.74
N ASP A 37 -14.16 -26.68 -23.02
CA ASP A 37 -12.97 -27.26 -23.66
C ASP A 37 -11.83 -26.24 -23.82
N LEU A 38 -12.15 -24.94 -23.86
CA LEU A 38 -11.21 -23.81 -23.89
C LEU A 38 -11.62 -22.71 -22.90
N TRP A 39 -10.65 -22.27 -22.12
CA TRP A 39 -10.69 -21.08 -21.30
C TRP A 39 -9.76 -20.02 -21.87
N GLY A 40 -10.32 -19.00 -22.54
CA GLY A 40 -9.58 -17.82 -22.99
C GLY A 40 -10.19 -16.57 -22.37
N TYR A 41 -9.56 -15.99 -21.36
CA TYR A 41 -10.07 -14.79 -20.71
C TYR A 41 -8.95 -13.98 -20.06
N TRP A 42 -9.23 -12.73 -19.70
CA TRP A 42 -8.30 -11.84 -19.04
C TRP A 42 -8.87 -11.30 -17.72
N TYR A 43 -7.96 -11.01 -16.80
CA TYR A 43 -8.19 -10.25 -15.57
C TYR A 43 -7.58 -8.87 -15.74
N GLY A 44 -8.29 -7.85 -15.29
CA GLY A 44 -7.73 -6.53 -15.08
C GLY A 44 -8.10 -6.03 -13.70
N SER A 45 -7.15 -5.43 -13.01
CA SER A 45 -7.43 -4.70 -11.79
C SER A 45 -6.64 -3.40 -11.72
N SER A 46 -7.21 -2.44 -10.99
CA SER A 46 -6.55 -1.22 -10.56
C SER A 46 -6.76 -1.14 -9.06
N GLU A 47 -5.68 -0.98 -8.31
CA GLU A 47 -5.70 -1.08 -6.85
C GLU A 47 -4.90 0.08 -6.26
N ARG A 48 -5.56 0.90 -5.44
CA ARG A 48 -4.86 1.82 -4.54
C ARG A 48 -4.38 0.99 -3.33
N PRO A 49 -3.28 1.35 -2.66
CA PRO A 49 -2.89 0.66 -1.43
C PRO A 49 -4.08 0.50 -0.47
N ASP A 50 -4.39 -0.76 -0.14
CA ASP A 50 -5.48 -1.16 0.76
C ASP A 50 -6.93 -0.85 0.28
N VAL A 51 -7.13 -0.36 -0.96
CA VAL A 51 -8.46 -0.01 -1.50
C VAL A 51 -8.68 -0.61 -2.88
N ARG A 52 -9.85 -1.24 -3.04
CA ARG A 52 -10.28 -1.82 -4.31
C ARG A 52 -10.89 -0.79 -5.25
N VAL A 53 -10.19 -0.43 -6.32
CA VAL A 53 -10.68 0.61 -7.25
C VAL A 53 -11.56 -0.03 -8.31
N ARG A 54 -11.03 -1.03 -9.01
CA ARG A 54 -11.76 -1.71 -10.08
C ARG A 54 -11.16 -3.07 -10.38
N GLU A 55 -12.00 -4.09 -10.45
CA GLU A 55 -11.65 -5.44 -10.87
C GLU A 55 -12.56 -5.86 -12.02
N ILE A 56 -12.04 -6.57 -13.01
CA ILE A 56 -12.80 -7.10 -14.14
C ILE A 56 -12.23 -8.44 -14.59
N ILE A 57 -13.13 -9.36 -14.96
CA ILE A 57 -12.84 -10.61 -15.64
C ILE A 57 -13.62 -10.57 -16.94
N SER A 58 -12.97 -10.79 -18.07
CA SER A 58 -13.64 -10.72 -19.36
C SER A 58 -12.93 -11.51 -20.46
N GLU A 59 -13.66 -11.71 -21.55
CA GLU A 59 -13.16 -12.09 -22.87
C GLU A 59 -12.83 -10.83 -23.70
N ASP A 60 -12.39 -11.01 -24.94
CA ASP A 60 -12.02 -9.92 -25.87
C ASP A 60 -13.17 -8.98 -26.24
N GLY A 61 -14.41 -9.39 -26.03
CA GLY A 61 -15.61 -8.63 -26.43
C GLY A 61 -15.93 -7.42 -25.54
N MET A 62 -15.30 -7.29 -24.37
CA MET A 62 -15.62 -6.25 -23.39
C MET A 62 -14.44 -5.29 -23.20
N GLY A 63 -14.55 -4.08 -23.75
CA GLY A 63 -13.46 -3.10 -23.78
C GLY A 63 -13.46 -2.04 -22.67
N THR A 64 -14.29 -2.16 -21.62
CA THR A 64 -14.46 -1.09 -20.62
C THR A 64 -13.99 -1.51 -19.22
N ALA A 65 -12.71 -1.26 -18.96
CA ALA A 65 -12.10 -1.29 -17.63
C ALA A 65 -11.68 0.12 -17.18
N TYR A 66 -12.58 1.10 -17.30
CA TYR A 66 -12.32 2.47 -16.81
C TYR A 66 -12.91 2.64 -15.41
N TRP A 67 -12.24 3.42 -14.56
CA TRP A 67 -12.82 4.05 -13.38
C TRP A 67 -12.92 5.56 -13.61
N ARG A 68 -13.60 6.27 -12.73
CA ARG A 68 -13.63 7.74 -12.72
C ARG A 68 -12.82 8.22 -11.54
N PHE A 69 -12.13 9.34 -11.70
CA PHE A 69 -11.33 9.91 -10.62
C PHE A 69 -12.21 10.42 -9.47
N ASN A 70 -13.48 10.75 -9.72
CA ASN A 70 -14.44 11.16 -8.70
C ASN A 70 -15.35 10.00 -8.24
N ASP A 71 -14.90 8.76 -8.39
CA ASP A 71 -15.63 7.60 -7.88
C ASP A 71 -15.34 7.42 -6.39
N THR A 72 -16.30 6.87 -5.66
CA THR A 72 -16.23 6.64 -4.21
C THR A 72 -15.75 5.23 -3.87
N TYR A 73 -15.45 4.42 -4.90
CA TYR A 73 -15.04 3.02 -4.79
C TYR A 73 -15.96 2.19 -3.91
N GLY A 74 -17.27 2.46 -4.01
CA GLY A 74 -18.28 1.78 -3.20
C GLY A 74 -18.32 2.23 -1.74
N TYR A 75 -17.82 3.44 -1.44
CA TYR A 75 -17.70 3.98 -0.07
C TYR A 75 -16.89 3.05 0.84
N GLN A 76 -15.76 2.56 0.33
CA GLN A 76 -14.81 1.82 1.16
C GLN A 76 -14.31 2.72 2.29
N ILE A 77 -13.98 2.06 3.40
CA ILE A 77 -13.39 2.69 4.58
C ILE A 77 -12.09 3.38 4.17
N GLY A 78 -11.87 4.61 4.66
CA GLY A 78 -10.63 5.34 4.35
C GLY A 78 -10.60 6.00 2.97
N GLU A 79 -11.74 6.11 2.29
CA GLU A 79 -11.87 6.77 0.99
C GLU A 79 -12.80 7.99 1.04
N PRO A 80 -12.39 9.12 0.43
CA PRO A 80 -13.22 10.30 0.38
C PRO A 80 -14.28 10.22 -0.71
N ALA A 81 -15.39 10.95 -0.52
CA ALA A 81 -16.46 10.99 -1.51
C ALA A 81 -16.10 11.78 -2.79
N ASP A 82 -15.03 12.57 -2.78
CA ASP A 82 -14.53 13.29 -3.95
C ASP A 82 -13.55 12.46 -4.80
N GLY A 83 -13.23 11.23 -4.36
CA GLY A 83 -12.44 10.24 -5.07
C GLY A 83 -10.94 10.49 -5.03
N ASP A 84 -10.25 10.17 -6.13
CA ASP A 84 -8.80 10.32 -6.26
C ASP A 84 -8.36 11.77 -6.09
N GLN A 85 -7.34 11.97 -5.24
CA GLN A 85 -6.64 13.22 -5.04
C GLN A 85 -5.28 13.21 -5.75
N PRO A 86 -4.74 14.36 -6.19
CA PRO A 86 -3.39 14.42 -6.73
C PRO A 86 -2.35 13.80 -5.79
N GLY A 87 -1.47 12.96 -6.30
CA GLY A 87 -0.53 12.14 -5.51
C GLY A 87 -1.04 10.71 -5.26
N ASP A 88 -2.33 10.43 -5.50
CA ASP A 88 -2.83 9.07 -5.42
C ASP A 88 -2.18 8.18 -6.46
N LEU A 89 -1.88 6.96 -6.02
CA LEU A 89 -1.15 5.97 -6.79
C LEU A 89 -1.91 4.64 -6.79
N LYS A 90 -1.85 3.96 -7.93
CA LYS A 90 -2.53 2.68 -8.15
C LYS A 90 -1.60 1.71 -8.85
N TRP A 91 -1.56 0.47 -8.37
CA TRP A 91 -1.02 -0.62 -9.15
C TRP A 91 -2.11 -1.17 -10.04
N GLU A 92 -1.82 -1.18 -11.32
CA GLU A 92 -2.65 -1.84 -12.31
C GLU A 92 -2.05 -3.22 -12.52
N PHE A 93 -2.90 -4.24 -12.51
CA PHE A 93 -2.53 -5.61 -12.81
C PHE A 93 -3.36 -6.10 -13.98
N GLY A 94 -2.70 -6.78 -14.92
CA GLY A 94 -3.40 -7.52 -15.95
C GLY A 94 -2.91 -8.95 -15.99
N GLY A 95 -3.84 -9.86 -16.28
CA GLY A 95 -3.56 -11.26 -16.47
C GLY A 95 -4.31 -11.81 -17.66
N VAL A 96 -3.72 -12.74 -18.39
CA VAL A 96 -4.39 -13.50 -19.44
C VAL A 96 -4.26 -14.97 -19.09
N VAL A 97 -5.38 -15.69 -19.22
CA VAL A 97 -5.47 -17.13 -19.06
C VAL A 97 -5.85 -17.74 -20.39
N PHE A 98 -5.06 -18.71 -20.83
CA PHE A 98 -5.36 -19.51 -22.01
C PHE A 98 -5.14 -20.99 -21.67
N ARG A 99 -6.23 -21.74 -21.51
CA ARG A 99 -6.18 -23.16 -21.14
C ARG A 99 -7.09 -23.99 -22.03
N THR A 100 -6.58 -25.09 -22.56
CA THR A 100 -7.42 -26.11 -23.22
C THR A 100 -7.44 -27.37 -22.37
N ILE A 101 -8.62 -27.97 -22.20
CA ILE A 101 -8.82 -29.20 -21.43
C ILE A 101 -9.11 -30.33 -22.40
N THR A 102 -8.19 -30.55 -23.35
CA THR A 102 -8.30 -31.67 -24.30
C THR A 102 -7.30 -32.77 -23.93
N GLU A 103 -7.71 -34.03 -24.09
CA GLU A 103 -6.83 -35.19 -23.83
C GLU A 103 -5.63 -35.26 -24.79
N THR A 104 -5.72 -34.59 -25.95
CA THR A 104 -4.75 -34.73 -27.03
C THR A 104 -3.77 -33.55 -27.13
N ASN A 105 -4.15 -32.35 -26.67
CA ASN A 105 -3.28 -31.18 -26.69
C ASN A 105 -3.67 -30.17 -25.58
N PRO A 106 -3.44 -30.51 -24.31
CA PRO A 106 -3.72 -29.61 -23.21
C PRO A 106 -2.74 -28.43 -23.22
N LEU A 107 -3.27 -27.22 -23.13
CA LEU A 107 -2.52 -25.97 -23.00
C LEU A 107 -2.84 -25.35 -21.64
N SER A 108 -1.84 -24.70 -21.04
CA SER A 108 -2.00 -23.95 -19.81
C SER A 108 -1.00 -22.80 -19.80
N GLU A 109 -1.35 -21.76 -20.54
CA GLU A 109 -0.54 -20.56 -20.71
C GLU A 109 -1.13 -19.41 -19.90
N TYR A 110 -0.23 -18.67 -19.25
CA TYR A 110 -0.58 -17.53 -18.42
C TYR A 110 0.39 -16.41 -18.70
N ALA A 111 -0.13 -15.20 -18.86
CA ALA A 111 0.68 -14.00 -18.94
C ALA A 111 0.17 -13.00 -17.91
N ILE A 112 1.09 -12.26 -17.29
CA ILE A 112 0.75 -11.19 -16.36
C ILE A 112 1.58 -9.95 -16.68
N TYR A 113 1.01 -8.78 -16.41
CA TYR A 113 1.73 -7.53 -16.40
C TYR A 113 1.28 -6.69 -15.20
N SER A 114 2.11 -5.71 -14.84
CA SER A 114 1.70 -4.66 -13.93
C SER A 114 2.18 -3.31 -14.44
N SER A 115 1.44 -2.26 -14.14
CA SER A 115 1.81 -0.86 -14.34
C SER A 115 1.54 -0.05 -13.08
N LEU A 116 2.14 1.13 -12.99
CA LEU A 116 1.87 2.11 -11.95
C LEU A 116 1.13 3.28 -12.59
N TRP A 117 0.02 3.66 -11.98
CA TRP A 117 -0.71 4.87 -12.30
C TRP A 117 -0.57 5.86 -11.14
N VAL A 118 -0.44 7.16 -11.45
CA VAL A 118 -0.41 8.23 -10.46
C VAL A 118 -1.29 9.38 -10.94
N LEU A 119 -2.14 9.92 -10.07
CA LEU A 119 -2.87 11.14 -10.34
C LEU A 119 -1.97 12.34 -10.16
N LEU A 120 -1.66 13.03 -11.25
CA LEU A 120 -0.87 14.25 -11.19
C LEU A 120 -1.75 15.48 -10.98
N PRO A 121 -1.20 16.56 -10.39
CA PRO A 121 -1.90 17.85 -10.31
C PRO A 121 -2.36 18.32 -11.69
N HIS A 122 -3.52 18.97 -11.75
CA HIS A 122 -4.11 19.46 -13.01
C HIS A 122 -3.18 20.39 -13.81
N ASN A 123 -2.27 21.08 -13.13
CA ASN A 123 -1.30 22.01 -13.70
C ASN A 123 0.08 21.40 -13.94
N ASP A 124 0.22 20.06 -13.93
CA ASP A 124 1.45 19.39 -14.34
C ASP A 124 1.87 19.87 -15.75
N GLN A 125 3.14 20.23 -15.91
CA GLN A 125 3.63 20.88 -17.12
C GLN A 125 3.64 19.98 -18.35
N VAL A 126 3.78 18.66 -18.16
CA VAL A 126 3.81 17.68 -19.24
C VAL A 126 2.39 17.17 -19.53
N GLY A 127 1.55 17.08 -18.49
CA GLY A 127 0.19 16.59 -18.56
C GLY A 127 0.11 15.06 -18.57
N ALA A 128 -1.07 14.56 -18.93
CA ALA A 128 -1.36 13.12 -18.99
C ALA A 128 -0.44 12.42 -19.99
N ARG A 129 0.18 11.32 -19.54
CA ARG A 129 1.21 10.62 -20.28
C ARG A 129 1.21 9.13 -19.96
N VAL A 130 1.51 8.33 -20.98
CA VAL A 130 1.82 6.91 -20.85
C VAL A 130 3.24 6.75 -21.35
N THR A 131 4.16 6.51 -20.42
CA THR A 131 5.59 6.49 -20.72
C THR A 131 6.21 5.19 -20.26
N PRO A 132 7.41 4.86 -20.76
CA PRO A 132 8.27 3.88 -20.11
C PRO A 132 8.44 4.22 -18.62
N PRO A 133 8.77 3.21 -17.80
CA PRO A 133 8.68 3.27 -16.34
C PRO A 133 9.48 4.41 -15.68
N PHE A 134 10.59 4.86 -16.26
CA PHE A 134 11.38 5.93 -15.66
C PHE A 134 12.09 6.79 -16.71
N ARG A 135 12.59 7.94 -16.26
CA ARG A 135 13.32 8.90 -17.08
C ARG A 135 14.55 8.27 -17.73
N GLY A 136 14.79 8.62 -18.98
CA GLY A 136 15.95 8.14 -19.74
C GLY A 136 15.87 6.68 -20.23
N ALA A 137 14.73 5.98 -20.08
CA ALA A 137 14.50 4.62 -20.60
C ALA A 137 14.21 4.57 -22.11
N GLY A 138 14.94 5.34 -22.93
CA GLY A 138 14.75 5.42 -24.38
C GLY A 138 14.36 6.82 -24.87
N ALA A 139 13.61 6.89 -25.98
CA ALA A 139 13.34 8.14 -26.69
C ALA A 139 12.24 9.03 -26.05
N LEU A 140 11.45 8.50 -25.12
CA LEU A 140 10.39 9.22 -24.41
C LEU A 140 10.84 9.46 -22.96
N ASP A 141 11.08 10.73 -22.60
CA ASP A 141 11.24 11.16 -21.21
C ASP A 141 9.89 11.68 -20.71
N GLY A 142 9.23 10.89 -19.87
CA GLY A 142 7.96 11.27 -19.24
C GLY A 142 8.11 12.23 -18.06
N GLY A 143 9.33 12.64 -17.71
CA GLY A 143 9.59 13.28 -16.43
C GLY A 143 9.45 12.31 -15.25
N PRO A 144 9.55 12.80 -14.01
CA PRO A 144 9.39 11.96 -12.84
C PRO A 144 7.96 11.40 -12.74
N ILE A 145 7.81 10.31 -11.97
CA ILE A 145 6.51 9.72 -11.65
C ILE A 145 5.64 10.76 -10.95
N MET A 146 6.22 11.49 -9.98
CA MET A 146 5.62 12.63 -9.30
C MET A 146 6.70 13.45 -8.60
N THR A 147 6.33 14.61 -8.07
CA THR A 147 7.15 15.36 -7.10
C THR A 147 6.49 15.28 -5.73
N LEU A 148 7.24 14.85 -4.72
CA LEU A 148 6.77 14.73 -3.34
C LEU A 148 7.84 15.34 -2.42
N LEU A 149 7.45 16.21 -1.48
CA LEU A 149 8.38 16.91 -0.57
C LEU A 149 9.53 17.64 -1.31
N GLY A 150 9.23 18.20 -2.49
CA GLY A 150 10.23 18.86 -3.35
C GLY A 150 11.24 17.91 -4.02
N GLN A 151 11.05 16.60 -3.92
CA GLN A 151 11.90 15.59 -4.57
C GLN A 151 11.21 15.02 -5.81
N GLU A 152 11.96 14.91 -6.91
CA GLU A 152 11.54 14.14 -8.08
C GLU A 152 11.60 12.64 -7.75
N ILE A 153 10.46 11.96 -7.85
CA ILE A 153 10.36 10.51 -7.59
C ILE A 153 10.40 9.79 -8.92
N ASP A 154 11.49 9.06 -9.17
CA ASP A 154 11.63 8.18 -10.36
C ASP A 154 11.36 6.72 -10.03
N MET A 155 11.54 6.33 -8.76
CA MET A 155 11.20 5.02 -8.22
C MET A 155 10.81 5.14 -6.75
N LEU A 156 10.02 4.20 -6.27
CA LEU A 156 9.57 4.12 -4.88
C LEU A 156 9.46 2.66 -4.42
N PHE A 157 9.51 2.48 -3.10
CA PHE A 157 9.12 1.24 -2.44
C PHE A 157 7.92 1.50 -1.53
N LEU A 158 6.86 0.71 -1.68
CA LEU A 158 5.70 0.72 -0.80
C LEU A 158 5.73 -0.51 0.12
N PRO A 159 6.05 -0.35 1.43
CA PRO A 159 6.08 -1.47 2.36
C PRO A 159 4.70 -2.08 2.59
N LYS A 160 4.60 -3.41 2.53
CA LYS A 160 3.37 -4.19 2.82
C LYS A 160 3.55 -5.24 3.92
N GLY A 161 4.78 -5.58 4.29
CA GLY A 161 5.12 -6.42 5.45
C GLY A 161 4.98 -5.64 6.75
N VAL A 162 6.02 -5.60 7.59
CA VAL A 162 6.08 -4.63 8.69
C VAL A 162 6.05 -3.23 8.09
N ARG A 163 4.96 -2.50 8.34
CA ARG A 163 4.72 -1.15 7.80
C ARG A 163 5.33 -0.10 8.73
N PRO A 164 5.57 1.13 8.22
CA PRO A 164 5.98 2.24 9.06
C PRO A 164 5.11 2.41 10.31
N GLY A 165 5.74 2.51 11.46
CA GLY A 165 5.09 2.70 12.75
C GLY A 165 4.45 1.45 13.36
N ASN A 166 4.37 0.30 12.67
CA ASN A 166 3.73 -0.89 13.26
C ASN A 166 4.27 -1.18 14.67
N VAL A 167 3.35 -1.49 15.59
CA VAL A 167 3.67 -1.90 16.96
C VAL A 167 3.52 -3.42 17.03
N LEU A 168 4.63 -4.12 17.28
CA LEU A 168 4.72 -5.57 17.43
C LEU A 168 5.03 -5.92 18.88
N GLU A 169 4.88 -7.20 19.23
CA GLU A 169 5.37 -7.76 20.48
C GLU A 169 6.67 -8.56 20.28
N VAL A 170 7.52 -8.64 21.30
CA VAL A 170 8.65 -9.58 21.29
C VAL A 170 8.12 -11.01 21.07
N GLY A 171 8.68 -11.71 20.09
CA GLY A 171 8.20 -13.01 19.63
C GLY A 171 7.44 -12.97 18.29
N ASP A 172 7.01 -11.78 17.83
CA ASP A 172 6.39 -11.63 16.52
C ASP A 172 7.40 -11.77 15.37
N VAL A 173 6.92 -12.19 14.21
CA VAL A 173 7.73 -12.29 13.00
C VAL A 173 7.83 -10.94 12.31
N VAL A 174 9.05 -10.44 12.16
CA VAL A 174 9.41 -9.30 11.33
C VAL A 174 9.61 -9.79 9.90
N ALA A 175 8.65 -9.47 9.03
CA ALA A 175 8.70 -9.76 7.61
C ALA A 175 8.85 -8.49 6.78
N PHE A 176 9.76 -8.51 5.80
CA PHE A 176 9.93 -7.40 4.84
C PHE A 176 9.36 -7.78 3.48
N SER A 177 8.32 -7.05 3.07
CA SER A 177 7.70 -7.20 1.75
C SER A 177 7.13 -5.87 1.27
N GLY A 178 6.89 -5.76 -0.03
CA GLY A 178 6.33 -4.56 -0.62
C GLY A 178 6.38 -4.52 -2.14
N HIS A 179 5.87 -3.42 -2.69
CA HIS A 179 5.89 -3.16 -4.13
C HIS A 179 6.94 -2.12 -4.50
N VAL A 180 7.67 -2.38 -5.59
CA VAL A 180 8.43 -1.37 -6.32
C VAL A 180 7.49 -0.68 -7.30
N GLY A 181 7.49 0.65 -7.27
CA GLY A 181 6.84 1.51 -8.25
C GLY A 181 7.93 2.24 -9.06
N PRO A 182 7.92 2.18 -10.40
CA PRO A 182 7.08 1.36 -11.26
C PRO A 182 7.39 -0.14 -11.12
N PRO A 183 6.46 -1.04 -11.45
CA PRO A 183 6.60 -2.48 -11.25
C PRO A 183 7.64 -3.08 -12.18
N LEU A 184 8.88 -3.14 -11.68
CA LEU A 184 10.04 -3.66 -12.37
C LEU A 184 10.77 -4.63 -11.47
N ASP A 185 11.57 -5.50 -12.08
CA ASP A 185 12.42 -6.43 -11.36
C ASP A 185 13.63 -5.71 -10.73
N SER A 186 13.42 -4.66 -9.94
CA SER A 186 14.51 -3.84 -9.37
C SER A 186 15.17 -4.51 -8.16
N GLN A 187 16.42 -4.13 -7.88
CA GLN A 187 17.08 -4.49 -6.63
C GLN A 187 16.50 -3.64 -5.48
N VAL A 188 16.31 -4.26 -4.31
CA VAL A 188 15.91 -3.58 -3.07
C VAL A 188 16.90 -3.94 -1.98
N SER A 189 17.72 -2.98 -1.59
CA SER A 189 18.60 -3.10 -0.43
C SER A 189 17.83 -2.70 0.82
N VAL A 190 17.81 -3.59 1.81
CA VAL A 190 17.16 -3.36 3.10
C VAL A 190 18.14 -3.63 4.23
N THR A 191 18.15 -2.74 5.22
CA THR A 191 18.84 -2.93 6.51
C THR A 191 17.86 -2.66 7.63
N ILE A 192 17.65 -3.65 8.50
CA ILE A 192 16.83 -3.54 9.71
C ILE A 192 17.76 -3.56 10.91
N THR A 193 17.67 -2.57 11.80
CA THR A 193 18.55 -2.40 12.95
C THR A 193 17.76 -2.45 14.25
N SER A 194 18.20 -3.29 15.19
CA SER A 194 17.60 -3.42 16.52
C SER A 194 17.87 -2.16 17.39
N PRO A 195 17.07 -1.92 18.45
CA PRO A 195 17.16 -0.70 19.25
C PRO A 195 18.52 -0.50 19.92
N ILE A 196 19.11 -1.56 20.48
CA ILE A 196 20.38 -1.49 21.24
C ILE A 196 21.59 -1.69 20.29
N GLN A 197 21.37 -1.66 18.97
CA GLN A 197 22.38 -1.82 17.90
C GLN A 197 23.17 -3.13 17.94
N HIS A 198 22.66 -4.19 18.58
CA HIS A 198 23.36 -5.46 18.63
C HIS A 198 23.14 -6.30 17.36
N ASP A 199 21.95 -6.21 16.77
CA ASP A 199 21.59 -6.97 15.57
C ASP A 199 21.24 -6.07 14.38
N VAL A 200 21.87 -6.39 13.26
CA VAL A 200 21.69 -5.71 11.98
C VAL A 200 21.39 -6.76 10.91
N HIS A 201 20.16 -6.74 10.40
CA HIS A 201 19.70 -7.65 9.36
C HIS A 201 19.76 -6.93 8.02
N THR A 202 20.71 -7.30 7.16
CA THR A 202 20.87 -6.69 5.83
C THR A 202 20.67 -7.71 4.72
N ARG A 203 19.94 -7.31 3.68
CA ARG A 203 19.75 -8.12 2.47
C ARG A 203 19.61 -7.25 1.24
N ASN A 204 20.15 -7.73 0.11
CA ASN A 204 19.78 -7.26 -1.21
C ASN A 204 18.75 -8.22 -1.78
N LEU A 205 17.51 -7.77 -1.83
CA LEU A 205 16.38 -8.48 -2.41
C LEU A 205 16.20 -8.07 -3.88
N ARG A 206 15.33 -8.80 -4.57
CA ARG A 206 14.99 -8.55 -5.97
C ARG A 206 13.49 -8.61 -6.12
N ALA A 207 12.89 -7.55 -6.68
CA ALA A 207 11.50 -7.60 -7.07
C ALA A 207 11.32 -8.59 -8.23
N ASN A 208 10.16 -9.25 -8.29
CA ASN A 208 9.79 -10.04 -9.45
C ASN A 208 9.38 -9.14 -10.65
N LYS A 209 8.98 -9.76 -11.76
CA LYS A 209 8.62 -9.04 -13.00
C LYS A 209 7.39 -8.12 -12.89
N ILE A 210 6.64 -8.19 -11.79
CA ILE A 210 5.50 -7.31 -11.50
C ILE A 210 5.79 -6.37 -10.30
N GLY A 211 7.07 -6.21 -9.94
CA GLY A 211 7.50 -5.28 -8.89
C GLY A 211 7.26 -5.76 -7.46
N TRP A 212 6.88 -7.02 -7.22
CA TRP A 212 6.67 -7.52 -5.86
C TRP A 212 7.96 -8.04 -5.24
N VAL A 213 8.22 -7.67 -3.98
CA VAL A 213 9.37 -8.10 -3.18
C VAL A 213 8.86 -8.87 -1.96
N TYR A 214 9.27 -10.13 -1.83
CA TYR A 214 9.17 -10.91 -0.60
C TYR A 214 10.14 -12.09 -0.66
N ASP A 215 10.88 -12.33 0.42
CA ASP A 215 11.72 -13.51 0.60
C ASP A 215 11.58 -14.00 2.05
N PRO A 216 10.86 -15.10 2.31
CA PRO A 216 10.64 -15.60 3.67
C PRO A 216 11.93 -16.00 4.39
N SER A 217 13.04 -16.21 3.67
CA SER A 217 14.34 -16.51 4.30
C SER A 217 15.01 -15.28 4.93
N PHE A 218 14.45 -14.09 4.72
CA PHE A 218 14.85 -12.86 5.40
C PHE A 218 13.99 -12.55 6.64
N ASP A 219 12.89 -13.26 6.84
CA ASP A 219 12.04 -13.09 8.02
C ASP A 219 12.80 -13.54 9.29
N PHE A 220 12.61 -12.80 10.39
CA PHE A 220 13.20 -13.11 11.69
C PHE A 220 12.22 -12.75 12.80
N VAL A 221 12.50 -13.18 14.04
CA VAL A 221 11.65 -12.89 15.20
C VAL A 221 12.16 -11.64 15.89
N ALA A 222 11.26 -10.70 16.22
CA ALA A 222 11.59 -9.57 17.06
C ALA A 222 11.94 -10.06 18.47
N ASP A 223 13.15 -9.77 18.92
CA ASP A 223 13.73 -10.30 20.16
C ASP A 223 14.06 -9.21 21.20
N GLU A 224 14.00 -7.94 20.81
CA GLU A 224 14.27 -6.79 21.66
C GLU A 224 13.11 -5.78 21.60
N PRO A 225 12.57 -5.33 22.75
CA PRO A 225 11.62 -4.23 22.77
C PRO A 225 12.32 -2.90 22.49
N GLY A 226 11.61 -1.99 21.86
CA GLY A 226 12.07 -0.64 21.58
C GLY A 226 11.84 -0.22 20.13
N ARG A 227 12.63 0.77 19.71
CA ARG A 227 12.52 1.39 18.40
C ARG A 227 13.46 0.73 17.40
N TRP A 228 12.88 0.05 16.42
CA TRP A 228 13.59 -0.55 15.30
C TRP A 228 13.60 0.41 14.11
N THR A 229 14.66 0.39 13.31
CA THR A 229 14.76 1.22 12.10
C THR A 229 14.96 0.36 10.87
N VAL A 230 14.34 0.78 9.76
CA VAL A 230 14.43 0.10 8.46
C VAL A 230 14.91 1.07 7.40
N ASP A 231 16.12 0.84 6.89
CA ASP A 231 16.68 1.57 5.76
C ASP A 231 16.39 0.81 4.47
N VAL A 232 15.81 1.49 3.48
CA VAL A 232 15.42 0.92 2.18
C VAL A 232 15.98 1.77 1.05
N HIS A 233 16.63 1.11 0.11
CA HIS A 233 17.07 1.70 -1.15
C HIS A 233 16.65 0.82 -2.31
N VAL A 234 16.06 1.43 -3.34
CA VAL A 234 15.69 0.76 -4.58
C VAL A 234 16.64 1.20 -5.68
N LEU A 235 17.13 0.25 -6.45
CA LEU A 235 17.99 0.48 -7.61
C LEU A 235 17.48 -0.36 -8.79
N HIS A 236 17.15 0.29 -9.90
CA HIS A 236 16.91 -0.45 -11.14
C HIS A 236 18.20 -0.57 -11.95
N ASP A 237 18.71 -1.80 -12.07
CA ASP A 237 20.02 -2.12 -12.63
C ASP A 237 19.97 -2.87 -13.97
N ARG A 238 18.80 -2.93 -14.63
CA ARG A 238 18.60 -3.67 -15.87
C ARG A 238 18.43 -2.76 -17.07
N PRO A 239 18.79 -3.24 -18.28
CA PRO A 239 18.33 -2.64 -19.51
C PRO A 239 16.81 -2.75 -19.62
N TYR A 240 16.17 -1.71 -20.16
CA TYR A 240 14.76 -1.76 -20.48
C TYR A 240 14.54 -2.68 -21.70
N PRO A 241 13.82 -3.82 -21.59
CA PRO A 241 13.74 -4.80 -22.68
C PRO A 241 13.15 -4.25 -24.00
N PRO A 242 12.10 -3.39 -23.99
CA PRO A 242 11.53 -2.86 -25.22
C PRO A 242 12.45 -1.93 -26.03
N THR A 243 13.41 -1.24 -25.39
CA THR A 243 14.38 -0.37 -26.11
C THR A 243 15.79 -0.97 -26.15
N GLY A 244 16.07 -1.97 -25.32
CA GLY A 244 17.42 -2.54 -25.13
C GLY A 244 18.41 -1.56 -24.52
N VAL A 245 17.96 -0.38 -24.07
CA VAL A 245 18.83 0.68 -23.56
C VAL A 245 19.09 0.45 -22.07
N ILE A 246 20.37 0.43 -21.71
CA ILE A 246 20.81 0.55 -20.31
C ILE A 246 20.81 2.05 -19.97
N PRO A 247 20.07 2.49 -18.95
CA PRO A 247 20.10 3.89 -18.52
C PRO A 247 21.53 4.33 -18.16
N ALA A 248 21.94 5.52 -18.60
CA ALA A 248 23.27 6.06 -18.30
C ALA A 248 23.45 6.38 -16.79
N SER A 249 22.34 6.67 -16.11
CA SER A 249 22.20 6.71 -14.65
C SER A 249 21.08 5.76 -14.27
N HIS A 250 21.34 4.84 -13.35
CA HIS A 250 20.31 3.96 -12.83
C HIS A 250 19.31 4.79 -12.02
N ASN A 251 18.01 4.51 -12.21
CA ASN A 251 16.97 5.13 -11.41
C ASN A 251 16.99 4.52 -10.02
N THR A 252 16.73 5.38 -9.04
CA THR A 252 16.78 5.02 -7.63
C THR A 252 15.56 5.52 -6.90
N GLY A 253 15.23 4.88 -5.78
CA GLY A 253 14.06 5.20 -5.00
C GLY A 253 14.20 4.78 -3.54
N THR A 254 13.19 5.15 -2.75
CA THR A 254 13.06 4.74 -1.34
C THR A 254 11.59 4.71 -0.93
N VAL A 255 11.31 4.53 0.36
CA VAL A 255 9.98 4.59 0.95
C VAL A 255 9.43 6.00 0.85
N LEU A 256 8.21 6.13 0.33
CA LEU A 256 7.55 7.43 0.12
C LEU A 256 7.43 8.22 1.43
N GLY A 257 7.69 9.53 1.31
CA GLY A 257 7.66 10.46 2.45
C GLY A 257 8.88 10.38 3.38
N THR A 258 9.91 9.62 2.99
CA THR A 258 11.18 9.50 3.73
C THR A 258 12.38 9.77 2.84
N THR A 259 13.57 9.87 3.45
CA THR A 259 14.85 9.92 2.73
C THR A 259 15.56 8.56 2.64
N GLY A 260 14.88 7.45 2.95
CA GLY A 260 15.58 6.17 3.14
C GLY A 260 15.01 5.29 4.23
N ARG A 261 14.46 5.90 5.28
CA ARG A 261 14.30 5.25 6.58
C ARG A 261 12.92 5.46 7.17
N TYR A 262 12.31 4.37 7.62
CA TYR A 262 11.16 4.40 8.51
C TYR A 262 11.45 3.62 9.80
N GLU A 263 10.58 3.78 10.78
CA GLU A 263 10.67 3.11 12.08
C GLU A 263 9.51 2.12 12.25
N PHE A 264 9.72 1.07 13.04
CA PHE A 264 8.63 0.29 13.66
C PHE A 264 8.98 0.05 15.12
N TYR A 265 7.99 -0.38 15.90
CA TYR A 265 8.08 -0.41 17.35
C TYR A 265 7.81 -1.83 17.85
N VAL A 266 8.51 -2.22 18.91
CA VAL A 266 8.34 -3.51 19.57
C VAL A 266 8.16 -3.29 21.07
N VAL A 267 7.21 -3.96 21.69
CA VAL A 267 6.97 -3.95 23.15
C VAL A 267 7.06 -5.35 23.72
N GLU A 268 7.19 -5.48 25.05
CA GLU A 268 7.14 -6.81 25.67
C GLU A 268 5.70 -7.36 25.64
N PRO A 269 5.51 -8.68 25.46
CA PRO A 269 4.21 -9.31 25.55
C PRO A 269 3.52 -9.00 26.88
N GLY A 270 2.29 -8.47 26.79
CA GLY A 270 1.51 -8.09 27.97
C GLY A 270 1.97 -6.81 28.68
N SER A 271 2.90 -6.04 28.09
CA SER A 271 3.17 -4.68 28.55
C SER A 271 1.90 -3.83 28.48
N PRO A 272 1.66 -2.94 29.47
CA PRO A 272 0.58 -1.98 29.37
C PRO A 272 0.75 -1.09 28.15
N ARG A 273 -0.36 -0.79 27.46
CA ARG A 273 -0.42 0.20 26.40
C ARG A 273 -0.06 1.58 26.92
N LEU A 274 0.63 2.36 26.09
CA LEU A 274 0.87 3.77 26.37
C LEU A 274 -0.48 4.50 26.48
N LEU A 275 -0.72 5.18 27.59
CA LEU A 275 -1.98 5.87 27.84
C LEU A 275 -2.14 7.05 26.89
N VAL A 276 -3.26 7.08 26.15
CA VAL A 276 -3.68 8.19 25.30
C VAL A 276 -5.01 8.74 25.83
N ASP A 277 -4.98 9.97 26.32
CA ASP A 277 -6.14 10.67 26.90
C ASP A 277 -6.92 11.48 25.87
N SER A 278 -6.32 11.81 24.73
CA SER A 278 -6.99 12.48 23.62
C SER A 278 -6.34 12.09 22.30
N PRO A 279 -7.10 11.93 21.20
CA PRO A 279 -8.57 11.85 21.19
C PRO A 279 -9.08 10.58 21.88
N GLN A 280 -10.32 10.63 22.37
CA GLN A 280 -11.03 9.45 22.90
C GLN A 280 -11.67 8.66 21.74
N PRO A 281 -11.94 7.35 21.93
CA PRO A 281 -12.65 6.56 20.92
C PRO A 281 -14.01 7.17 20.56
N GLY A 282 -14.35 7.18 19.28
CA GLY A 282 -15.58 7.78 18.75
C GLY A 282 -15.30 8.82 17.68
N PHE A 283 -16.16 9.81 17.52
CA PHE A 283 -16.05 10.81 16.45
C PHE A 283 -15.45 12.11 16.96
N ILE A 284 -14.48 12.66 16.21
CA ILE A 284 -13.98 14.02 16.41
C ILE A 284 -15.09 14.99 16.03
N VAL A 285 -15.33 15.98 16.88
CA VAL A 285 -16.25 17.09 16.62
C VAL A 285 -15.51 18.39 16.85
N TRP A 286 -15.24 19.12 15.77
CA TRP A 286 -14.61 20.43 15.88
C TRP A 286 -15.62 21.51 16.28
N PRO A 287 -15.30 22.37 17.26
CA PRO A 287 -16.24 23.36 17.79
C PRO A 287 -16.81 24.33 16.75
N ILE A 288 -16.02 24.68 15.74
CA ILE A 288 -16.38 25.63 14.68
C ILE A 288 -16.78 24.95 13.37
N GLY A 289 -16.74 23.61 13.31
CA GLY A 289 -17.09 22.82 12.12
C GLY A 289 -16.07 22.87 10.98
N GLU A 290 -14.84 23.32 11.26
CA GLU A 290 -13.69 23.29 10.35
C GLU A 290 -12.66 22.29 10.88
N VAL A 291 -11.84 21.70 10.00
CA VAL A 291 -10.83 20.71 10.42
C VAL A 291 -9.72 21.44 11.18
N GLU A 292 -9.57 21.12 12.47
CA GLU A 292 -8.47 21.60 13.31
C GLU A 292 -7.43 20.48 13.53
N PRO A 293 -6.17 20.83 13.89
CA PRO A 293 -5.16 19.84 14.24
C PRO A 293 -5.64 18.88 15.34
N VAL A 294 -5.44 17.59 15.12
CA VAL A 294 -5.73 16.55 16.10
C VAL A 294 -4.54 16.42 17.03
N HIS A 295 -4.76 16.69 18.31
CA HIS A 295 -3.75 16.56 19.36
C HIS A 295 -3.87 15.19 20.04
N ILE A 296 -2.85 14.37 19.83
CA ILE A 296 -2.67 13.08 20.47
C ILE A 296 -1.93 13.32 21.77
N GLN A 297 -2.67 13.28 22.88
CA GLN A 297 -2.19 13.60 24.21
C GLN A 297 -2.32 12.40 25.12
N GLY A 298 -1.39 12.27 26.06
CA GLY A 298 -1.40 11.17 27.00
C GLY A 298 -0.31 11.32 28.05
N ILE A 299 -0.19 10.30 28.88
CA ILE A 299 0.78 10.24 29.98
C ILE A 299 1.73 9.07 29.74
N ALA A 300 3.01 9.39 29.55
CA ALA A 300 4.07 8.42 29.45
C ALA A 300 4.47 7.90 30.85
N PRO A 301 4.94 6.63 30.95
CA PRO A 301 5.42 6.06 32.20
C PRO A 301 6.53 6.88 32.87
N PRO A 302 6.65 6.82 34.21
CA PRO A 302 7.78 7.42 34.90
C PRO A 302 9.13 6.94 34.36
N GLY A 303 10.03 7.89 34.07
CA GLY A 303 11.35 7.61 33.49
C GLY A 303 11.39 7.62 31.97
N THR A 304 10.26 7.79 31.27
CA THR A 304 10.27 7.99 29.82
C THR A 304 11.11 9.22 29.44
N THR A 305 12.03 9.03 28.50
CA THR A 305 12.89 10.08 27.96
C THR A 305 12.43 10.60 26.60
N ALA A 306 11.68 9.77 25.86
CA ALA A 306 11.09 10.13 24.59
C ALA A 306 9.83 9.31 24.30
N VAL A 307 8.87 9.93 23.61
CA VAL A 307 7.77 9.26 22.92
C VAL A 307 8.02 9.41 21.43
N HIS A 308 8.38 8.31 20.77
CA HIS A 308 8.50 8.23 19.32
C HIS A 308 7.13 8.14 18.68
N TYR A 309 7.00 8.71 17.48
CA TYR A 309 5.78 8.63 16.71
C TYR A 309 6.06 8.41 15.23
N THR A 310 5.13 7.72 14.55
CA THR A 310 5.08 7.59 13.08
C THR A 310 3.63 7.71 12.62
N PHE A 311 3.37 8.64 11.70
CA PHE A 311 2.12 8.79 10.96
C PHE A 311 2.30 8.17 9.58
N HIS A 312 1.39 7.29 9.19
CA HIS A 312 1.33 6.83 7.82
C HIS A 312 -0.10 6.69 7.33
N ASP A 313 -0.25 6.87 6.02
CA ASP A 313 -1.44 6.54 5.26
C ASP A 313 -1.06 5.45 4.25
N LYS A 314 -1.64 4.26 4.42
CA LYS A 314 -1.48 3.08 3.55
C LYS A 314 -0.02 2.72 3.17
N GLY A 315 0.94 3.04 4.03
CA GLY A 315 2.37 2.75 3.88
C GLY A 315 3.24 3.94 3.44
N VAL A 316 2.64 5.11 3.16
CA VAL A 316 3.35 6.37 2.94
C VAL A 316 3.59 7.07 4.26
N VAL A 317 4.85 7.36 4.59
CA VAL A 317 5.21 8.03 5.84
C VAL A 317 4.93 9.52 5.72
N MET A 318 3.99 10.03 6.51
CA MET A 318 3.64 11.46 6.48
C MET A 318 4.38 12.26 7.55
N GLY A 319 4.82 11.59 8.61
CA GLY A 319 5.63 12.20 9.65
C GLY A 319 6.20 11.13 10.58
N GLN A 320 7.41 11.34 11.07
CA GLN A 320 8.01 10.52 12.11
C GLN A 320 8.97 11.36 12.95
N GLY A 321 9.10 11.03 14.23
CA GLY A 321 9.96 11.80 15.13
C GLY A 321 9.81 11.39 16.58
N SER A 322 10.13 12.31 17.49
CA SER A 322 9.89 12.13 18.91
C SER A 322 9.52 13.42 19.60
N VAL A 323 8.82 13.29 20.73
CA VAL A 323 8.58 14.36 21.69
C VAL A 323 9.11 13.93 23.06
N THR A 324 9.54 14.89 23.86
CA THR A 324 9.96 14.64 25.25
C THR A 324 8.78 14.92 26.17
N PRO A 325 8.33 13.94 26.98
CA PRO A 325 7.31 14.20 27.99
C PRO A 325 7.76 15.26 29.00
N ASP A 326 6.81 15.96 29.59
CA ASP A 326 7.09 16.92 30.65
C ASP A 326 7.42 16.24 32.00
N ALA A 327 7.56 17.03 33.07
CA ALA A 327 7.87 16.49 34.39
C ALA A 327 6.77 15.59 34.99
N GLY A 328 5.53 15.72 34.52
CA GLY A 328 4.39 14.87 34.87
C GLY A 328 4.25 13.64 33.96
N GLY A 329 5.06 13.54 32.91
CA GLY A 329 4.93 12.50 31.88
C GLY A 329 3.96 12.86 30.76
N GLU A 330 3.38 14.07 30.76
CA GLU A 330 2.46 14.49 29.72
C GLU A 330 3.21 14.70 28.41
N PHE A 331 2.64 14.18 27.32
CA PHE A 331 3.14 14.41 25.97
C PHE A 331 2.03 14.87 25.04
N THR A 332 2.41 15.53 23.95
CA THR A 332 1.49 15.90 22.86
C THR A 332 2.18 15.69 21.53
N VAL A 333 1.53 14.93 20.66
CA VAL A 333 1.88 14.74 19.26
C VAL A 333 0.75 15.33 18.42
N THR A 334 1.07 16.16 17.43
CA THR A 334 0.06 16.86 16.63
C THR A 334 0.00 16.29 15.22
N TYR A 335 -1.18 15.83 14.82
CA TYR A 335 -1.52 15.52 13.43
C TYR A 335 -2.31 16.70 12.85
N ASP A 336 -1.69 17.44 11.94
CA ASP A 336 -2.29 18.59 11.26
C ASP A 336 -2.53 18.24 9.79
N ALA A 337 -3.75 17.83 9.46
CA ALA A 337 -4.12 17.41 8.12
C ALA A 337 -3.97 18.54 7.08
N TRP A 338 -4.26 19.79 7.47
CA TRP A 338 -4.13 20.96 6.60
C TRP A 338 -2.67 21.25 6.25
N ALA A 339 -1.78 21.19 7.25
CA ALA A 339 -0.35 21.33 7.03
C ALA A 339 0.20 20.17 6.19
N LEU A 340 -0.16 18.92 6.53
CA LEU A 340 0.30 17.73 5.80
C LEU A 340 -0.19 17.73 4.36
N ARG A 341 -1.40 18.19 4.04
CA ARG A 341 -1.90 18.24 2.65
C ARG A 341 -1.05 19.11 1.73
N GLN A 342 -0.33 20.11 2.24
CA GLN A 342 0.58 20.92 1.42
C GLN A 342 1.74 20.10 0.87
N ASP A 343 2.16 19.09 1.64
CA ASP A 343 3.28 18.21 1.34
C ASP A 343 2.81 16.88 0.72
N PHE A 344 1.63 16.42 1.09
CA PHE A 344 0.97 15.18 0.72
C PHE A 344 -0.41 15.48 0.13
N SER A 345 -0.44 15.91 -1.13
CA SER A 345 -1.66 16.36 -1.79
C SER A 345 -2.76 15.30 -1.91
N MET A 346 -2.43 14.03 -1.65
CA MET A 346 -3.38 12.93 -1.68
C MET A 346 -4.27 12.87 -0.43
N LEU A 347 -3.88 13.52 0.67
CA LEU A 347 -4.70 13.60 1.87
C LEU A 347 -5.95 14.42 1.59
N SER A 348 -7.12 13.82 1.76
CA SER A 348 -8.41 14.46 1.60
C SER A 348 -8.79 15.32 2.80
N LEU A 349 -9.33 16.50 2.51
CA LEU A 349 -9.96 17.40 3.49
C LEU A 349 -11.48 17.48 3.26
N THR A 350 -12.02 16.46 2.61
CA THR A 350 -13.44 16.28 2.39
C THR A 350 -13.89 15.11 3.26
N ALA A 351 -14.91 15.33 4.10
CA ALA A 351 -15.48 14.26 4.92
C ALA A 351 -15.91 13.05 4.07
N HIS A 352 -15.95 11.87 4.68
CA HIS A 352 -16.32 10.63 3.99
C HIS A 352 -17.66 10.73 3.24
N GLU A 353 -18.65 11.47 3.75
CA GLU A 353 -19.94 11.67 3.07
C GLU A 353 -19.92 12.69 1.91
N GLY A 354 -18.84 13.46 1.76
CA GLY A 354 -18.67 14.44 0.69
C GLY A 354 -19.50 15.71 0.83
N ARG A 355 -19.98 16.01 2.05
CA ARG A 355 -20.94 17.09 2.29
C ARG A 355 -20.33 18.34 2.93
N TRP A 356 -19.20 18.22 3.59
CA TRP A 356 -18.52 19.29 4.32
C TRP A 356 -17.00 19.05 4.35
N GLU A 357 -16.26 20.06 4.80
CA GLU A 357 -14.83 19.95 5.09
C GLU A 357 -14.61 19.00 6.26
N GLY A 358 -13.79 17.99 6.08
CA GLY A 358 -13.61 16.92 7.06
C GLY A 358 -12.44 16.02 6.72
N LEU A 359 -12.35 14.87 7.35
CA LEU A 359 -11.35 13.84 7.08
C LEU A 359 -12.03 12.63 6.46
N ALA A 360 -11.30 11.89 5.62
CA ALA A 360 -11.81 10.63 5.09
C ALA A 360 -10.77 9.52 5.02
N ASP A 361 -9.48 9.86 4.94
CA ASP A 361 -8.41 8.87 4.82
C ASP A 361 -8.27 8.01 6.08
N GLU A 362 -7.65 6.84 5.90
CA GLU A 362 -7.21 6.00 7.01
C GLU A 362 -5.78 6.39 7.40
N VAL A 363 -5.61 6.96 8.60
CA VAL A 363 -4.30 7.38 9.11
C VAL A 363 -3.97 6.62 10.38
N ALA A 364 -2.86 5.89 10.36
CA ALA A 364 -2.32 5.22 11.53
C ALA A 364 -1.25 6.09 12.20
N ILE A 365 -1.48 6.41 13.48
CA ILE A 365 -0.59 7.19 14.33
C ILE A 365 -0.07 6.25 15.41
N ASN A 366 1.17 5.82 15.25
CA ASN A 366 1.78 4.84 16.12
C ASN A 366 2.75 5.51 17.07
N LEU A 367 2.75 5.09 18.33
CA LEU A 367 3.51 5.70 19.42
C LEU A 367 4.36 4.65 20.14
N LEU A 368 5.53 5.06 20.63
CA LEU A 368 6.36 4.27 21.52
C LEU A 368 7.07 5.16 22.55
N ALA A 369 6.73 4.98 23.83
CA ALA A 369 7.46 5.56 24.95
C ALA A 369 8.69 4.72 25.29
N VAL A 370 9.87 5.36 25.41
CA VAL A 370 11.15 4.70 25.72
C VAL A 370 11.90 5.42 26.84
N GLY A 371 12.90 4.77 27.42
CA GLY A 371 13.75 5.32 28.50
C GLY A 371 13.30 4.95 29.92
N GLY A 372 12.02 4.58 30.06
CA GLY A 372 11.51 3.92 31.26
C GLY A 372 11.96 2.46 31.36
N PRO A 373 11.54 1.74 32.42
CA PRO A 373 11.94 0.34 32.64
C PRO A 373 11.47 -0.62 31.54
N GLU A 374 10.32 -0.35 30.92
CA GLU A 374 9.76 -1.13 29.81
C GLU A 374 9.19 -0.17 28.75
N PRO A 375 9.49 -0.35 27.45
CA PRO A 375 8.85 0.41 26.38
C PRO A 375 7.35 0.14 26.32
N GLN A 376 6.54 1.20 26.16
CA GLN A 376 5.09 1.09 26.02
C GLN A 376 4.65 1.72 24.71
N GLY A 377 3.83 1.00 23.96
CA GLY A 377 3.34 1.42 22.65
C GLY A 377 1.82 1.58 22.64
N ASN A 378 1.32 2.36 21.69
CA ASN A 378 -0.10 2.40 21.35
C ASN A 378 -0.28 2.88 19.90
N THR A 379 -1.44 2.60 19.33
CA THR A 379 -1.81 3.06 18.00
C THR A 379 -3.16 3.79 18.10
N VAL A 380 -3.18 5.01 17.56
CA VAL A 380 -4.40 5.74 17.27
C VAL A 380 -4.64 5.63 15.78
N THR A 381 -5.77 5.05 15.38
CA THR A 381 -6.19 5.01 13.97
C THR A 381 -7.32 5.99 13.76
N LEU A 382 -7.14 6.88 12.80
CA LEU A 382 -8.20 7.75 12.29
C LEU A 382 -8.75 7.13 11.00
N ILE A 383 -10.07 6.98 10.93
CA ILE A 383 -10.78 6.66 9.69
C ILE A 383 -11.71 7.84 9.44
N GLY A 384 -11.24 8.78 8.62
CA GLY A 384 -11.82 10.12 8.62
C GLY A 384 -11.82 10.72 10.02
N GLU A 385 -12.98 11.16 10.50
CA GLU A 385 -13.15 11.71 11.85
C GLU A 385 -13.37 10.66 12.94
N GLU A 386 -13.51 9.38 12.59
CA GLU A 386 -13.67 8.30 13.56
C GLU A 386 -12.32 7.87 14.13
N VAL A 387 -12.23 7.81 15.45
CA VAL A 387 -11.04 7.54 16.25
C VAL A 387 -11.14 6.16 16.86
N PHE A 388 -10.12 5.35 16.59
CA PHE A 388 -9.90 4.06 17.21
C PHE A 388 -8.62 4.12 18.04
N VAL A 389 -8.77 4.03 19.36
CA VAL A 389 -7.67 3.88 20.30
C VAL A 389 -8.13 2.97 21.43
N VAL A 390 -7.25 2.13 21.95
CA VAL A 390 -7.56 1.29 23.11
C VAL A 390 -6.56 1.61 24.20
N ASN A 391 -7.07 1.88 25.39
CA ASN A 391 -6.31 1.99 26.62
C ASN A 391 -6.66 0.78 27.50
N ASP A 392 -5.69 0.20 28.21
CA ASP A 392 -5.91 -0.97 29.07
C ASP A 392 -6.79 -0.71 30.31
N LEU A 393 -7.25 0.54 30.47
CA LEU A 393 -8.14 0.93 31.56
C LEU A 393 -9.60 0.49 31.35
N ASN A 394 -9.96 -0.07 30.19
CA ASN A 394 -11.32 -0.57 29.94
C ASN A 394 -11.33 -1.79 28.99
N PRO A 395 -11.41 -3.03 29.49
CA PRO A 395 -11.42 -4.24 28.66
C PRO A 395 -12.74 -4.49 27.90
N GLU A 396 -13.68 -3.53 27.89
CA GLU A 396 -15.01 -3.66 27.25
C GLU A 396 -15.17 -2.87 25.94
N SER A 397 -14.10 -2.62 25.18
CA SER A 397 -14.22 -2.13 23.80
C SER A 397 -14.20 -3.30 22.82
N TYR A 398 -15.29 -3.40 22.06
CA TYR A 398 -15.62 -4.46 21.11
C TYR A 398 -14.50 -4.76 20.11
N VAL A 399 -14.01 -6.00 20.13
CA VAL A 399 -13.38 -6.64 18.98
C VAL A 399 -14.32 -7.77 18.55
N PRO A 400 -14.65 -7.95 17.26
CA PRO A 400 -15.34 -9.15 16.82
C PRO A 400 -14.41 -10.36 17.04
N VAL A 401 -14.67 -11.10 18.12
CA VAL A 401 -14.01 -12.38 18.38
C VAL A 401 -14.39 -13.32 17.24
N VAL A 402 -13.44 -13.61 16.34
CA VAL A 402 -13.53 -14.79 15.48
C VAL A 402 -13.41 -16.01 16.38
N GLN A 403 -14.57 -16.54 16.77
CA GLN A 403 -14.65 -17.76 17.55
C GLN A 403 -14.11 -18.92 16.69
N ARG A 404 -12.84 -19.30 16.88
CA ARG A 404 -12.32 -20.57 16.38
C ARG A 404 -13.10 -21.70 17.04
N GLY A 405 -13.93 -22.40 16.28
CA GLY A 405 -14.67 -23.52 16.86
C GLY A 405 -15.59 -24.28 15.91
N TRP A 406 -15.06 -24.86 14.83
CA TRP A 406 -15.69 -26.04 14.21
C TRP A 406 -14.63 -27.13 14.05
N ALA A 407 -14.39 -27.86 15.15
CA ALA A 407 -13.77 -29.17 15.08
C ALA A 407 -14.84 -30.15 14.57
N ALA A 408 -14.71 -30.58 13.31
CA ALA A 408 -15.41 -31.76 12.84
C ALA A 408 -14.86 -32.99 13.59
N SER A 409 -15.73 -33.76 14.22
CA SER A 409 -15.43 -35.07 14.79
C SER A 409 -16.29 -36.10 14.07
N PRO A 410 -15.82 -37.36 14.04
CA PRO A 410 -15.00 -37.98 13.00
C PRO A 410 -15.75 -38.32 11.71
#